data_AF-A0AAD9GYV8-F1
#
_entry.id   AF-A0AAD9GYV8-F1
#
_cell.length_a   1.000
_cell.length_b   1.000
_cell.length_c   1.000
_cell.angle_alpha   90.00
_cell.angle_beta   90.00
_cell.angle_gamma   90.00
#
_symmetry.space_group_name_H-M   'P 1'
#
loop_
_entity.id
_entity.type
_entity.pdbx_description
1 polymer ?
#
loop_
_entity_poly.entity_id
_entity_poly.type
_entity_poly.pdbx_seq_one_letter_code
_entity_poly.pdbx_strand_id
1 'polypeptide(L)'
;MASDPLAAAQQLQSVVTSLAPSLRPQVLPKGVEYGLDLILSLCKTEEQRQTLLTLIRSQKPIGDNVSKPQGSEENTDEEEEEEDYLEPQVIGIFDVENRVFAVQKVQWMHEREAVVHEFARFIELQLENPIAAKQVVQHFLEVNGHKPEDVTLAQQCFSAVFALQTLLR
;
A
#
# COMPACT_ATOMS: atom_id res chain seq x y z
N MET A 1 -13.64 -21.62 -25.28
CA MET A 1 -14.36 -21.38 -24.02
C MET A 1 -14.30 -19.89 -23.75
N ALA A 2 -15.43 -19.19 -23.72
CA ALA A 2 -15.43 -17.79 -23.30
C ALA A 2 -15.02 -17.78 -21.82
N SER A 3 -13.86 -17.20 -21.51
CA SER A 3 -13.34 -17.08 -20.16
C SER A 3 -14.32 -16.29 -19.30
N ASP A 4 -14.86 -16.91 -18.26
CA ASP A 4 -15.66 -16.20 -17.26
C ASP A 4 -14.83 -15.03 -16.68
N PRO A 5 -15.28 -13.77 -16.81
CA PRO A 5 -14.57 -12.62 -16.28
C PRO A 5 -14.25 -12.75 -14.79
N LEU A 6 -15.12 -13.40 -14.01
CA LEU A 6 -14.86 -13.63 -12.58
C LEU A 6 -13.74 -14.64 -12.37
N ALA A 7 -13.70 -15.71 -13.16
CA ALA A 7 -12.59 -16.66 -13.14
C ALA A 7 -11.26 -15.99 -13.54
N ALA A 8 -11.27 -15.07 -14.51
CA ALA A 8 -10.10 -14.28 -14.86
C ALA A 8 -9.64 -13.36 -13.71
N ALA A 9 -10.58 -12.70 -13.01
CA ALA A 9 -10.28 -11.89 -11.83
C ALA A 9 -9.66 -12.74 -10.70
N GLN A 10 -10.19 -13.94 -10.46
CA GLN A 10 -9.64 -14.89 -9.48
C GLN A 10 -8.22 -15.32 -9.84
N GLN A 11 -7.98 -15.65 -11.11
CA GLN A 11 -6.66 -16.04 -11.58
C GLN A 11 -5.63 -14.92 -11.40
N LEU A 12 -5.98 -13.69 -11.78
CA LEU A 12 -5.10 -12.53 -11.62
C LEU A 12 -4.81 -12.25 -10.13
N GLN A 13 -5.83 -12.32 -9.26
CA GLN A 13 -5.62 -12.20 -7.81
C GLN A 13 -4.73 -13.29 -7.23
N SER A 14 -4.87 -14.53 -7.71
CA SER A 14 -4.02 -15.65 -7.31
C SER A 14 -2.57 -15.43 -7.72
N VAL A 15 -2.33 -14.90 -8.92
CA VAL A 15 -0.97 -14.55 -9.39
C VAL A 15 -0.36 -13.48 -8.49
N VAL A 16 -1.09 -12.40 -8.22
CA VAL A 16 -0.60 -11.31 -7.35
C VAL A 16 -0.33 -11.84 -5.94
N THR A 17 -1.22 -12.64 -5.37
CA THR A 17 -1.03 -13.21 -4.03
C THR A 17 0.16 -14.15 -3.96
N SER A 18 0.42 -14.91 -5.02
CA SER A 18 1.57 -15.82 -5.09
C SER A 18 2.89 -15.10 -5.29
N LEU A 19 2.93 -14.02 -6.07
CA LEU A 19 4.15 -13.27 -6.34
C LEU A 19 4.45 -12.22 -5.26
N ALA A 20 3.41 -11.72 -4.59
CA ALA A 20 3.50 -10.66 -3.59
C ALA A 20 2.76 -11.02 -2.29
N PRO A 21 3.18 -12.07 -1.57
CA PRO A 21 2.50 -12.52 -0.35
C PRO A 21 2.55 -11.48 0.78
N SER A 22 3.63 -10.71 0.88
CA SER A 22 3.94 -9.79 1.98
C SER A 22 3.57 -8.34 1.64
N LEU A 23 4.22 -7.76 0.64
CA LEU A 23 4.01 -6.39 0.18
C LEU A 23 3.35 -6.44 -1.19
N ARG A 24 2.07 -6.05 -1.28
CA ARG A 24 1.29 -6.19 -2.50
C ARG A 24 0.77 -4.85 -3.04
N PRO A 25 0.88 -4.62 -4.37
CA PRO A 25 0.14 -3.55 -5.01
C PRO A 25 -1.36 -3.83 -4.95
N GLN A 26 -2.15 -2.79 -4.66
CA GLN A 26 -3.58 -2.91 -4.43
C GLN A 26 -4.39 -2.43 -5.63
N VAL A 27 -5.46 -3.16 -5.93
CA VAL A 27 -6.48 -2.74 -6.88
C VAL A 27 -7.62 -2.08 -6.12
N LEU A 28 -7.80 -0.78 -6.33
CA LEU A 28 -8.87 -0.02 -5.69
C LEU A 28 -10.12 0.06 -6.56
N PRO A 29 -11.32 0.20 -5.94
CA PRO A 29 -12.54 0.53 -6.66
C PRO A 29 -12.40 1.86 -7.43
N LYS A 30 -13.21 2.01 -8.47
CA LYS A 30 -13.23 3.25 -9.26
C LYS A 30 -13.69 4.44 -8.41
N GLY A 31 -12.95 5.55 -8.48
CA GLY A 31 -13.31 6.80 -7.80
C GLY A 31 -12.94 6.86 -6.32
N VAL A 32 -12.10 5.93 -5.85
CA VAL A 32 -11.61 5.88 -4.48
C VAL A 32 -10.15 6.30 -4.44
N GLU A 33 -9.79 7.11 -3.45
CA GLU A 33 -8.41 7.55 -3.19
C GLU A 33 -7.66 6.53 -2.30
N TYR A 34 -6.34 6.63 -2.26
CA TYR A 34 -5.49 5.73 -1.46
C TYR A 34 -5.48 6.11 0.03
N GLY A 35 -4.77 5.32 0.84
CA GLY A 35 -4.60 5.59 2.27
C GLY A 35 -5.91 5.58 3.04
N LEU A 36 -6.01 6.46 4.03
CA LEU A 36 -7.18 6.54 4.92
C LEU A 36 -8.43 7.10 4.25
N ASP A 37 -8.29 7.87 3.18
CA ASP A 37 -9.43 8.49 2.51
C ASP A 37 -10.41 7.44 2.01
N LEU A 38 -9.92 6.25 1.64
CA LEU A 38 -10.74 5.09 1.33
C LEU A 38 -11.73 4.77 2.46
N ILE A 39 -11.26 4.57 3.69
CA ILE A 39 -12.13 4.16 4.80
C ILE A 39 -12.91 5.35 5.37
N LEU A 40 -12.33 6.54 5.36
CA LEU A 40 -13.00 7.77 5.81
C LEU A 40 -14.18 8.13 4.91
N SER A 41 -14.10 7.83 3.60
CA SER A 41 -15.22 8.00 2.67
C SER A 41 -16.46 7.16 3.05
N LEU A 42 -16.27 6.06 3.77
CA LEU A 42 -17.36 5.18 4.23
C LEU A 42 -18.06 5.71 5.50
N CYS A 43 -17.44 6.66 6.21
CA CYS A 43 -18.04 7.26 7.40
C CYS A 43 -19.19 8.20 7.01
N LYS A 44 -20.36 7.98 7.60
CA LYS A 44 -21.57 8.75 7.34
C LYS A 44 -21.57 10.12 8.03
N THR A 45 -20.92 10.22 9.19
CA THR A 45 -20.88 11.45 9.98
C THR A 45 -19.45 11.85 10.33
N GLU A 46 -19.26 13.12 10.67
CA GLU A 46 -17.95 13.65 11.08
C GLU A 46 -17.48 13.05 12.41
N GLU A 47 -18.41 12.77 13.33
CA GLU A 47 -18.08 12.11 14.59
C GLU A 47 -17.51 10.71 14.36
N GLN A 48 -18.03 9.98 13.36
CA GLN A 48 -17.50 8.68 12.97
C GLN A 48 -16.09 8.81 12.38
N ARG A 49 -15.86 9.81 11.51
CA ARG A 49 -14.52 10.09 10.93
C ARG A 49 -13.51 10.38 12.03
N GLN A 50 -13.84 11.28 12.95
CA GLN A 50 -12.94 11.65 14.04
C GLN A 50 -12.67 10.49 15.01
N THR A 51 -13.68 9.68 15.29
CA THR A 51 -13.53 8.48 16.13
C THR A 51 -12.59 7.48 15.47
N LEU A 52 -12.76 7.22 14.17
CA LEU A 52 -11.91 6.30 13.40
C LEU A 52 -10.46 6.81 13.34
N LEU A 53 -10.24 8.09 13.04
CA LEU A 53 -8.91 8.70 13.04
C LEU A 53 -8.22 8.56 14.40
N THR A 54 -8.95 8.78 15.49
CA THR A 54 -8.44 8.64 16.85
C THR A 54 -8.02 7.19 17.13
N LEU A 55 -8.84 6.22 16.73
CA LEU A 55 -8.54 4.79 16.88
C LEU A 55 -7.30 4.40 16.07
N ILE A 56 -7.20 4.82 14.82
CA ILE A 56 -6.05 4.51 13.95
C ILE A 56 -4.77 5.08 14.56
N ARG A 57 -4.78 6.37 14.95
CA ARG A 57 -3.61 7.01 15.58
C ARG A 57 -3.19 6.33 16.87
N SER A 58 -4.14 5.86 17.69
CA SER A 58 -3.83 5.11 18.92
C SER A 58 -3.14 3.76 18.68
N GLN A 59 -3.25 3.24 17.45
CA GLN A 59 -2.64 1.98 17.00
C GLN A 59 -1.33 2.20 16.22
N LYS A 60 -0.83 3.45 16.11
CA LYS A 60 0.47 3.71 15.49
C LYS A 60 1.55 2.96 16.28
N PRO A 61 2.40 2.14 15.64
CA PRO A 61 3.55 1.55 16.31
C PRO A 61 4.38 2.66 16.94
N ILE A 62 4.62 2.55 18.25
CA ILE A 62 5.61 3.40 18.92
C ILE A 62 6.95 2.88 18.41
N GLY A 63 7.70 3.70 17.67
CA GLY A 63 9.04 3.33 17.23
C GLY A 63 9.84 2.83 18.42
N ASP A 64 10.55 1.71 18.28
CA ASP A 64 11.49 1.21 19.28
C ASP A 64 12.67 2.18 19.39
N ASN A 65 12.45 3.32 20.05
CA ASN A 65 13.46 4.26 20.54
C ASN A 65 12.85 5.09 21.69
N VAL A 66 12.41 4.40 22.75
CA VAL A 66 12.26 5.05 24.06
C VAL A 66 13.64 5.15 24.70
N SER A 67 14.44 6.11 24.24
CA SER A 67 15.49 6.71 25.06
C SER A 67 14.89 7.96 25.72
N LYS A 68 14.53 7.85 27.01
CA LYS A 68 14.04 9.01 27.80
C LYS A 68 15.20 9.99 28.17
N PRO A 69 14.95 11.05 28.96
CA PRO A 69 14.98 12.45 28.55
C PRO A 69 16.22 13.20 29.10
N GLN A 70 16.86 14.02 28.30
CA GLN A 70 17.75 15.10 28.76
C GLN A 70 17.41 16.30 27.87
N GLY A 71 16.69 17.32 28.35
CA GLY A 71 17.23 18.28 29.30
C GLY A 71 17.84 19.43 28.49
N SER A 72 17.02 20.47 28.25
CA SER A 72 17.38 21.86 27.92
C SER A 72 18.55 22.11 26.94
N GLU A 73 18.25 22.67 25.78
CA GLU A 73 18.60 24.06 25.42
C GLU A 73 18.13 24.38 23.98
N GLU A 74 17.63 25.60 23.78
CA GLU A 74 17.30 26.19 22.48
C GLU A 74 18.52 26.14 21.54
N ASN A 75 18.34 25.73 20.27
CA ASN A 75 18.95 26.36 19.10
C ASN A 75 18.50 25.69 17.78
N THR A 76 17.86 26.49 16.93
CA THR A 76 17.94 26.57 15.44
C THR A 76 17.94 25.31 14.56
N ASP A 77 16.90 25.23 13.71
CA ASP A 77 16.89 24.70 12.33
C ASP A 77 17.81 23.49 12.05
N GLU A 78 17.57 22.40 12.74
CA GLU A 78 17.97 21.08 12.29
C GLU A 78 16.80 20.49 11.50
N GLU A 79 16.99 20.29 10.20
CA GLU A 79 16.12 19.46 9.37
C GLU A 79 15.93 18.13 10.12
N GLU A 80 14.73 17.90 10.65
CA GLU A 80 14.38 16.66 11.34
C GLU A 80 14.82 15.50 10.43
N GLU A 81 15.88 14.79 10.82
CA GLU A 81 16.35 13.58 10.18
C GLU A 81 15.10 12.70 9.96
N GLU A 82 14.77 12.36 8.71
CA GLU A 82 13.58 11.61 8.27
C GLU A 82 13.20 10.51 9.28
N GLU A 83 12.42 10.87 10.31
CA GLU A 83 12.04 9.97 11.39
C GLU A 83 11.10 8.94 10.79
N ASP A 84 11.61 7.75 10.44
CA ASP A 84 10.90 6.51 10.08
C ASP A 84 9.38 6.71 9.87
N TYR A 85 9.02 7.50 8.86
CA TYR A 85 7.68 8.09 8.82
C TYR A 85 6.72 7.04 8.33
N LEU A 86 5.92 6.54 9.28
CA LEU A 86 4.89 5.55 9.00
C LEU A 86 3.58 6.23 8.62
N GLU A 87 3.06 5.84 7.46
CA GLU A 87 1.74 6.21 6.97
C GLU A 87 0.73 5.07 7.12
N PRO A 88 -0.50 5.35 7.56
CA PRO A 88 -1.53 4.33 7.66
C PRO A 88 -2.17 4.06 6.28
N GLN A 89 -2.04 2.82 5.82
CA GLN A 89 -2.54 2.34 4.54
C GLN A 89 -3.68 1.33 4.72
N VAL A 90 -4.72 1.40 3.88
CA VAL A 90 -5.87 0.50 3.98
C VAL A 90 -5.68 -0.73 3.09
N ILE A 91 -5.47 -1.88 3.74
CA ILE A 91 -5.35 -3.17 3.06
C ILE A 91 -6.73 -3.77 2.82
N GLY A 92 -6.92 -4.31 1.63
CA GLY A 92 -8.17 -4.86 1.13
C GLY A 92 -7.96 -5.70 -0.12
N ILE A 93 -8.97 -6.49 -0.45
CA ILE A 93 -8.98 -7.44 -1.57
C ILE A 93 -10.32 -7.38 -2.30
N PHE A 94 -10.35 -7.72 -3.58
CA PHE A 94 -11.61 -7.88 -4.30
C PHE A 94 -12.22 -9.24 -3.99
N ASP A 95 -13.30 -9.25 -3.21
CA ASP A 95 -14.12 -10.42 -2.97
C ASP A 95 -14.90 -10.74 -4.24
N VAL A 96 -14.48 -11.79 -4.95
CA VAL A 96 -15.06 -12.19 -6.24
C VAL A 96 -16.48 -12.74 -6.06
N GLU A 97 -16.73 -13.46 -4.96
CA GLU A 97 -18.03 -14.09 -4.71
C GLU A 97 -19.10 -13.01 -4.50
N ASN A 98 -18.79 -12.04 -3.65
CA ASN A 98 -19.70 -10.94 -3.33
C ASN A 98 -19.59 -9.75 -4.31
N ARG A 99 -18.58 -9.75 -5.18
CA ARG A 99 -18.26 -8.70 -6.16
C ARG A 99 -18.06 -7.33 -5.52
N VAL A 100 -17.43 -7.31 -4.35
CA VAL A 100 -17.15 -6.10 -3.56
C VAL A 100 -15.68 -6.01 -3.21
N PHE A 101 -15.21 -4.80 -2.94
CA PHE A 101 -13.91 -4.62 -2.32
C PHE A 101 -14.04 -4.79 -0.80
N ALA A 102 -13.39 -5.81 -0.26
CA ALA A 102 -13.39 -6.12 1.15
C ALA A 102 -12.16 -5.50 1.82
N VAL A 103 -12.39 -4.50 2.69
CA VAL A 103 -11.36 -3.95 3.57
C VAL A 103 -10.98 -5.02 4.61
N GLN A 104 -9.69 -5.30 4.73
CA GLN A 104 -9.17 -6.31 5.65
C GLN A 104 -8.60 -5.69 6.93
N LYS A 105 -7.74 -4.66 6.79
CA LYS A 105 -7.07 -4.02 7.92
C LYS A 105 -6.49 -2.66 7.53
N VAL A 106 -6.11 -1.86 8.52
CA VAL A 106 -5.20 -0.72 8.36
C VAL A 106 -3.81 -1.18 8.76
N GLN A 107 -2.79 -0.84 7.97
CA GLN A 107 -1.40 -1.17 8.24
C GLN A 107 -0.55 0.08 8.14
N TRP A 108 0.31 0.30 9.13
CA TRP A 108 1.31 1.35 9.09
C TRP A 108 2.49 0.90 8.22
N MET A 109 2.84 1.71 7.22
CA MET A 109 3.85 1.41 6.22
C MET A 109 4.81 2.58 6.09
N HIS A 110 6.07 2.31 5.82
CA HIS A 110 7.00 3.34 5.35
C HIS A 110 6.62 3.78 3.94
N GLU A 111 6.98 5.01 3.57
CA GLU A 111 6.70 5.58 2.25
C GLU A 111 7.07 4.63 1.10
N ARG A 112 8.26 4.01 1.18
CA ARG A 112 8.74 3.07 0.16
C ARG A 112 7.81 1.87 -0.07
N GLU A 113 7.18 1.37 0.99
CA GLU A 113 6.19 0.28 0.92
C GLU A 113 4.82 0.81 0.48
N ALA A 114 4.41 1.96 1.00
CA ALA A 114 3.17 2.63 0.65
C ALA A 114 3.09 2.92 -0.85
N VAL A 115 4.18 3.39 -1.47
CA VAL A 115 4.24 3.62 -2.93
C VAL A 115 3.95 2.35 -3.72
N VAL A 116 4.46 1.18 -3.30
CA VAL A 116 4.16 -0.10 -3.97
C VAL A 116 2.68 -0.45 -3.81
N HIS A 117 2.14 -0.24 -2.63
CA HIS A 117 0.73 -0.49 -2.32
C HIS A 117 -0.18 0.37 -3.20
N GLU A 118 0.16 1.64 -3.33
CA GLU A 118 -0.51 2.64 -4.13
C GLU A 118 -0.09 2.55 -5.60
N PHE A 119 -0.62 1.55 -6.31
CA PHE A 119 -0.15 1.19 -7.65
C PHE A 119 -0.04 2.38 -8.63
N ALA A 120 -0.95 3.36 -8.57
CA ALA A 120 -0.86 4.57 -9.41
C ALA A 120 0.39 5.42 -9.09
N ARG A 121 0.70 5.65 -7.80
CA ARG A 121 1.91 6.36 -7.37
C ARG A 121 3.17 5.63 -7.81
N PHE A 122 3.18 4.31 -7.77
CA PHE A 122 4.32 3.55 -8.28
C PHE A 122 4.55 3.77 -9.78
N ILE A 123 3.48 3.84 -10.59
CA ILE A 123 3.59 4.15 -12.02
C ILE A 123 4.11 5.58 -12.25
N GLU A 124 3.65 6.55 -11.46
CA GLU A 124 4.15 7.93 -11.50
C GLU A 124 5.65 8.00 -11.16
N LEU A 125 6.07 7.31 -10.09
CA LEU A 125 7.47 7.22 -9.70
C LEU A 125 8.36 6.63 -10.82
N GLN A 126 7.87 5.62 -11.54
CA GLN A 126 8.60 5.03 -12.68
C GLN A 126 8.83 6.06 -13.81
N LEU A 127 7.93 7.02 -13.99
CA LEU A 127 8.03 8.07 -15.01
C LEU A 127 8.91 9.24 -14.55
N GLU A 128 8.76 9.64 -13.28
CA GLU A 128 9.44 10.81 -12.72
C GLU A 128 10.88 10.52 -12.31
N ASN A 129 11.12 9.37 -11.66
CA ASN A 129 12.44 8.98 -11.17
C ASN A 129 12.67 7.46 -11.30
N PRO A 130 13.09 6.99 -12.49
CA PRO A 130 13.33 5.57 -12.75
C PRO A 130 14.38 4.93 -11.83
N ILE A 131 15.33 5.71 -11.30
CA ILE A 131 16.38 5.21 -10.41
C ILE A 131 15.78 4.84 -9.05
N ALA A 132 14.99 5.75 -8.45
CA ALA A 132 14.26 5.48 -7.21
C ALA A 132 13.25 4.36 -7.41
N ALA A 133 12.54 4.35 -8.54
CA ALA A 133 11.58 3.31 -8.88
C ALA A 133 12.23 1.91 -8.96
N LYS A 134 13.46 1.82 -9.50
CA LYS A 134 14.24 0.57 -9.51
C LYS A 134 14.55 0.10 -8.08
N GLN A 135 14.93 1.01 -7.18
CA GLN A 135 15.18 0.66 -5.79
C GLN A 135 13.89 0.14 -5.13
N VAL A 136 12.74 0.77 -5.38
CA VAL A 136 11.44 0.29 -4.90
C VAL A 136 11.14 -1.13 -5.40
N VAL A 137 11.40 -1.43 -6.68
CA VAL A 137 11.23 -2.79 -7.24
C VAL A 137 12.12 -3.81 -6.56
N GLN A 138 13.39 -3.47 -6.32
CA GLN A 138 14.33 -4.38 -5.63
C GLN A 138 13.84 -4.71 -4.23
N HIS A 139 13.41 -3.70 -3.47
CA HIS A 139 12.85 -3.90 -2.14
C HIS A 139 11.55 -4.68 -2.15
N PHE A 140 10.65 -4.41 -3.10
CA PHE A 140 9.44 -5.19 -3.30
C PHE A 140 9.76 -6.68 -3.52
N LEU A 141 10.77 -7.01 -4.32
CA LEU A 141 11.19 -8.39 -4.55
C LEU A 141 11.73 -9.01 -3.27
N GLU A 142 12.63 -8.32 -2.56
CA GLU A 142 13.25 -8.79 -1.32
C GLU A 142 12.21 -9.06 -0.21
N VAL A 143 11.28 -8.12 0.04
CA VAL A 143 10.22 -8.26 1.06
C VAL A 143 9.29 -9.44 0.76
N ASN A 144 9.13 -9.77 -0.52
CA ASN A 144 8.32 -10.90 -0.98
C ASN A 144 9.12 -12.21 -1.13
N GLY A 145 10.40 -12.23 -0.73
CA GLY A 145 11.24 -13.43 -0.71
C GLY A 145 11.86 -13.80 -2.05
N HIS A 146 11.86 -12.88 -3.02
CA HIS A 146 12.51 -13.06 -4.33
C HIS A 146 13.88 -12.40 -4.36
N LYS A 147 14.69 -12.71 -5.38
CA LYS A 147 15.97 -12.03 -5.57
C LYS A 147 15.73 -10.63 -6.16
N PRO A 148 16.49 -9.60 -5.74
CA PRO A 148 16.31 -8.23 -6.23
C PRO A 148 16.60 -8.09 -7.75
N GLU A 149 17.30 -9.05 -8.36
CA GLU A 149 17.55 -9.08 -9.80
C GLU A 149 16.41 -9.69 -10.62
N ASP A 150 15.42 -10.33 -9.99
CA ASP A 150 14.31 -11.02 -10.67
C ASP A 150 13.23 -10.04 -11.16
N VAL A 151 13.63 -9.00 -11.88
CA VAL A 151 12.76 -7.90 -12.34
C VAL A 151 11.57 -8.40 -13.17
N THR A 152 11.72 -9.51 -13.88
CA THR A 152 10.62 -10.12 -14.64
C THR A 152 9.48 -10.59 -13.72
N LEU A 153 9.76 -11.07 -12.50
CA LEU A 153 8.71 -11.44 -11.54
C LEU A 153 7.94 -10.22 -11.06
N ALA A 154 8.65 -9.11 -10.78
CA ALA A 154 8.00 -7.85 -10.46
C ALA A 154 7.10 -7.36 -11.60
N GLN A 155 7.61 -7.38 -12.84
CA GLN A 155 6.84 -7.02 -14.03
C GLN A 155 5.58 -7.89 -14.18
N GLN A 156 5.67 -9.19 -13.96
CA GLN A 156 4.52 -10.10 -14.00
C GLN A 156 3.48 -9.73 -12.93
N CYS A 157 3.93 -9.44 -11.70
CA CYS A 157 3.04 -9.04 -10.61
C CYS A 157 2.32 -7.71 -10.91
N PHE A 158 3.07 -6.67 -11.28
CA PHE A 158 2.48 -5.36 -11.60
C PHE A 158 1.57 -5.41 -12.84
N SER A 159 1.92 -6.23 -13.84
CA SER A 159 1.06 -6.46 -15.00
C SER A 159 -0.24 -7.17 -14.63
N ALA A 160 -0.19 -8.15 -13.71
CA ALA A 160 -1.37 -8.82 -13.21
C ALA A 160 -2.28 -7.87 -12.42
N VAL A 161 -1.71 -6.97 -11.61
CA VAL A 161 -2.46 -5.91 -10.93
C VAL A 161 -3.09 -4.95 -11.93
N PHE A 162 -2.35 -4.49 -12.93
CA PHE A 162 -2.89 -3.59 -13.97
C PHE A 162 -4.06 -4.23 -14.74
N ALA A 163 -3.90 -5.50 -15.13
CA ALA A 163 -4.95 -6.26 -15.80
C ALA A 163 -6.17 -6.43 -14.89
N LEU A 164 -5.98 -6.73 -13.60
CA LEU A 164 -7.05 -6.83 -12.63
C LEU A 164 -7.77 -5.49 -12.43
N GLN A 165 -7.03 -4.39 -12.32
CA GLN A 165 -7.57 -3.04 -12.22
C GLN A 165 -8.40 -2.66 -13.44
N THR A 166 -7.98 -3.08 -14.64
CA THR A 166 -8.69 -2.83 -15.90
C THR A 166 -9.96 -3.70 -15.99
N LEU A 167 -9.89 -4.95 -15.56
CA LEU A 167 -11.03 -5.88 -15.58
C LEU A 167 -12.15 -5.47 -14.62
N LEU A 168 -11.80 -4.86 -13.47
CA LEU A 168 -12.74 -4.45 -12.43
C LEU A 168 -13.31 -3.02 -12.61
N ARG A 169 -12.83 -2.24 -13.58
CA ARG A 169 -13.25 -0.85 -13.85
C ARG A 169 -14.22 -0.73 -15.02
#